data_AF-A0A8T0G6C0-F1
#
_entry.id   AF-A0A8T0G6C0-F1
#
_cell.length_a   1.000
_cell.length_b   1.000
_cell.length_c   1.000
_cell.angle_alpha   90.00
_cell.angle_beta   90.00
_cell.angle_gamma   90.00
#
_symmetry.space_group_name_H-M   'P 1'
#
loop_
_entity.id
_entity.type
_entity.pdbx_description
1 polymer ?
#
loop_
_entity_poly.entity_id
_entity_poly.type
_entity_poly.pdbx_seq_one_letter_code
_entity_poly.pdbx_strand_id
1 'polypeptide(L)'
;MEWLKAVFHNTRGKYPLDPPSSSPPSPRNPSAMAPLKAVCVLTGSSSVTGVISFVQDGSGPTSVEGEVKGLNAGKHGFHVHALGDTTNGCMSTGPHFNPKGLEHGAPEDEVRHAGDLGNVIAGDDGVAKISLKDIQIPLSGPDSIIGRAVVVHADSDDLGKGGHELSKSTGNAGARVACGIIGLQASA
;
A
#
# COMPACT_ATOMS: atom_id res chain seq x y z
N MET A 1 -45.46 0.43 67.46
CA MET A 1 -44.27 0.97 66.78
C MET A 1 -44.14 0.22 65.45
N GLU A 2 -44.61 0.70 64.29
CA GLU A 2 -44.13 1.89 63.55
C GLU A 2 -42.59 1.83 63.44
N TRP A 3 -41.88 1.75 62.31
CA TRP A 3 -41.98 2.15 60.88
C TRP A 3 -41.09 1.16 60.07
N LEU A 4 -41.03 1.01 58.74
CA LEU A 4 -41.15 1.92 57.60
C LEU A 4 -41.47 1.11 56.32
N LYS A 5 -42.35 1.65 55.47
CA LYS A 5 -42.61 1.24 54.09
C LYS A 5 -41.59 1.91 53.17
N ALA A 6 -41.10 1.20 52.15
CA ALA A 6 -40.50 1.82 50.97
C ALA A 6 -41.34 1.46 49.74
N VAL A 7 -41.78 2.52 49.06
CA VAL A 7 -42.76 2.56 47.97
C VAL A 7 -42.02 2.40 46.64
N PHE A 8 -42.37 1.38 45.85
CA PHE A 8 -41.97 1.31 44.44
C PHE A 8 -42.72 2.37 43.66
N HIS A 9 -42.01 3.42 43.22
CA HIS A 9 -42.52 4.40 42.28
C HIS A 9 -42.45 3.82 40.86
N ASN A 10 -43.62 3.55 40.29
CA ASN A 10 -43.83 3.26 38.88
C ASN A 10 -43.77 4.57 38.08
N THR A 11 -42.61 4.93 37.56
CA THR A 11 -42.50 6.01 36.57
C THR A 11 -42.80 5.42 35.18
N ARG A 12 -44.05 5.54 34.74
CA ARG A 12 -44.44 5.36 33.34
C ARG A 12 -43.80 6.48 32.49
N GLY A 13 -42.57 6.25 32.04
CA GLY A 13 -41.96 7.02 30.96
C GLY A 13 -42.62 6.66 29.64
N LYS A 14 -43.40 7.57 29.06
CA LYS A 14 -43.89 7.48 27.69
C LYS A 14 -42.71 7.72 26.74
N TYR A 15 -42.07 6.66 26.27
CA TYR A 15 -41.30 6.72 25.02
C TYR A 15 -42.31 6.58 23.87
N PRO A 16 -42.38 7.51 22.91
CA PRO A 16 -43.08 7.24 21.66
C PRO A 16 -42.38 6.06 21.00
N LEU A 17 -43.12 4.97 20.82
CA LEU A 17 -42.71 3.87 19.97
C LEU A 17 -42.85 4.40 18.54
N ASP A 18 -41.74 4.80 17.93
CA ASP A 18 -41.73 5.04 16.48
C ASP A 18 -42.18 3.74 15.80
N PRO A 19 -43.11 3.81 14.83
CA PRO A 19 -43.54 2.62 14.12
C PRO A 19 -42.33 1.95 13.45
N PRO A 20 -42.23 0.62 13.46
CA PRO A 20 -41.17 -0.07 12.74
C PRO A 20 -41.26 0.35 11.27
N SER A 21 -40.17 0.93 10.76
CA SER A 21 -40.03 1.27 9.35
C SER A 21 -40.38 0.04 8.51
N SER A 22 -41.46 0.13 7.74
CA SER A 22 -42.02 -0.95 6.92
C SER A 22 -41.27 -1.14 5.60
N SER A 23 -40.11 -0.50 5.43
CA SER A 23 -39.30 -0.65 4.24
C SER A 23 -38.22 -1.71 4.48
N PRO A 24 -38.20 -2.82 3.73
CA PRO A 24 -37.06 -3.72 3.75
C PRO A 24 -35.80 -2.92 3.35
N PRO A 25 -34.64 -3.17 3.97
CA PRO A 25 -33.39 -2.58 3.50
C PRO A 25 -33.24 -2.93 2.02
N SER A 26 -32.97 -1.91 1.20
CA SER A 26 -32.77 -2.09 -0.24
C SER A 26 -31.75 -3.21 -0.46
N PRO A 27 -31.98 -4.14 -1.41
CA PRO A 27 -31.03 -5.19 -1.68
C PRO A 27 -29.69 -4.55 -2.05
N ARG A 28 -28.66 -4.78 -1.23
CA ARG A 28 -27.28 -4.42 -1.58
C ARG A 28 -27.00 -5.08 -2.91
N ASN A 29 -26.75 -4.27 -3.93
CA ASN A 29 -26.42 -4.75 -5.27
C ASN A 29 -25.19 -5.68 -5.16
N PRO A 30 -25.30 -7.00 -5.41
CA PRO A 30 -24.22 -7.96 -5.16
C PRO A 30 -23.07 -7.86 -6.18
N SER A 31 -23.05 -6.83 -7.03
CA SER A 31 -22.20 -6.77 -8.22
C SER A 31 -20.97 -5.85 -8.11
N ALA A 32 -20.74 -5.16 -7.00
CA ALA A 32 -19.51 -4.41 -6.77
C ALA A 32 -18.84 -4.93 -5.50
N MET A 33 -17.85 -5.81 -5.66
CA MET A 33 -16.97 -6.14 -4.52
C MET A 33 -16.33 -4.86 -4.03
N ALA A 34 -16.30 -4.67 -2.70
CA ALA A 34 -15.61 -3.53 -2.12
C ALA A 34 -14.13 -3.52 -2.57
N PRO A 35 -13.52 -2.34 -2.78
CA PRO A 35 -12.13 -2.24 -3.16
C PRO A 35 -11.24 -2.93 -2.12
N LEU A 36 -10.24 -3.66 -2.60
CA LEU A 36 -9.14 -4.14 -1.76
C LEU A 36 -8.26 -2.96 -1.41
N LYS A 37 -7.87 -2.88 -0.14
CA LYS A 37 -6.98 -1.84 0.37
C LYS A 37 -5.78 -2.49 1.04
N ALA A 38 -4.62 -1.87 0.84
CA ALA A 38 -3.40 -2.26 1.51
C ALA A 38 -2.57 -1.03 1.91
N VAL A 39 -1.69 -1.23 2.87
CA VAL A 39 -0.80 -0.18 3.39
C VAL A 39 0.60 -0.76 3.58
N CYS A 40 1.59 0.07 3.31
CA CYS A 40 3.00 -0.20 3.57
C CYS A 40 3.57 0.96 4.38
N VAL A 41 4.11 0.65 5.55
CA VAL A 41 4.85 1.62 6.37
C VAL A 41 6.34 1.40 6.08
N LEU A 42 6.97 2.42 5.49
CA LEU A 42 8.37 2.40 5.14
C LEU A 42 9.22 2.86 6.32
N THR A 43 10.23 2.07 6.66
CA THR A 43 11.26 2.43 7.63
C THR A 43 12.64 2.09 7.08
N GLY A 44 13.63 2.90 7.43
CA GLY A 44 14.98 2.83 6.89
C GLY A 44 16.06 3.09 7.93
N SER A 45 17.31 2.83 7.57
CA SER A 45 18.49 3.07 8.43
C SER A 45 18.89 4.56 8.51
N SER A 46 18.42 5.39 7.58
CA SER A 46 18.85 6.77 7.36
C SER A 46 17.73 7.80 7.58
N SER A 47 16.90 7.62 8.62
CA SER A 47 15.73 8.47 8.94
C SER A 47 14.64 8.57 7.86
N VAL A 48 14.82 7.87 6.74
CA VAL A 48 13.82 7.76 5.67
C VAL A 48 12.59 7.01 6.20
N THR A 49 11.44 7.65 6.11
CA THR A 49 10.16 7.09 6.55
C THR A 49 9.07 7.41 5.54
N GLY A 50 8.01 6.61 5.51
CA GLY A 50 6.90 6.87 4.60
C GLY A 50 5.71 5.97 4.85
N VAL A 51 4.57 6.35 4.26
CA VAL A 51 3.36 5.52 4.26
C VAL A 51 2.80 5.51 2.85
N ILE A 52 2.64 4.30 2.31
CA ILE A 52 2.09 4.06 0.98
C ILE A 52 0.78 3.30 1.13
N SER A 53 -0.27 3.79 0.48
CA SER A 53 -1.58 3.17 0.39
C SER A 53 -1.81 2.62 -1.00
N PHE A 54 -2.44 1.46 -1.06
CA PHE A 54 -2.80 0.75 -2.28
C PHE A 54 -4.30 0.53 -2.29
N VAL A 55 -4.94 0.80 -3.43
CA VAL A 55 -6.38 0.56 -3.62
C VAL A 55 -6.61 -0.11 -4.97
N GLN A 56 -7.35 -1.22 -4.97
CA GLN A 56 -7.72 -1.94 -6.19
C GLN A 56 -9.22 -2.22 -6.22
N ASP A 57 -9.90 -1.72 -7.25
CA ASP A 57 -11.30 -2.03 -7.54
C ASP A 57 -11.40 -3.28 -8.41
N GLY A 58 -11.99 -4.36 -7.87
CA GLY A 58 -12.14 -5.63 -8.57
C GLY A 58 -10.79 -6.16 -9.10
N SER A 59 -10.75 -6.49 -10.39
CA SER A 59 -9.53 -6.88 -11.12
C SER A 59 -8.89 -5.71 -11.89
N GLY A 60 -9.25 -4.48 -11.55
CA GLY A 60 -8.73 -3.28 -12.21
C GLY A 60 -7.28 -2.97 -11.79
N PRO A 61 -6.71 -1.87 -12.31
CA PRO A 61 -5.36 -1.46 -11.94
C PRO A 61 -5.31 -1.01 -10.48
N THR A 62 -4.17 -1.23 -9.82
CA THR A 62 -3.91 -0.81 -8.44
C THR A 62 -3.46 0.65 -8.44
N SER A 63 -4.16 1.49 -7.66
CA SER A 63 -3.77 2.88 -7.39
C SER A 63 -2.82 2.89 -6.20
N VAL A 64 -1.75 3.67 -6.29
CA VAL A 64 -0.69 3.78 -5.27
C VAL A 64 -0.51 5.25 -4.92
N GLU A 65 -0.73 5.58 -3.65
CA GLU A 65 -0.65 6.94 -3.13
C GLU A 65 0.15 6.98 -1.84
N GLY A 66 0.84 8.08 -1.56
CA GLY A 66 1.55 8.22 -0.30
C GLY A 66 2.63 9.28 -0.32
N GLU A 67 3.46 9.25 0.73
CA GLU A 67 4.63 10.10 0.82
C GLU A 67 5.81 9.38 1.49
N VAL A 68 7.01 9.76 1.06
CA VAL A 68 8.28 9.36 1.67
C VAL A 68 9.03 10.62 2.06
N LYS A 69 9.62 10.65 3.26
CA LYS A 69 10.32 11.79 3.85
C LYS A 69 11.75 11.42 4.19
N GLY A 70 12.62 12.42 4.26
CA GLY A 70 14.03 12.26 4.64
C GLY A 70 14.92 11.76 3.50
N LEU A 71 14.44 11.85 2.26
CA LEU A 71 15.23 11.53 1.07
C LEU A 71 16.18 12.68 0.72
N ASN A 72 17.23 12.38 -0.03
CA ASN A 72 17.98 13.42 -0.73
C ASN A 72 17.13 14.00 -1.85
N ALA A 73 17.38 15.24 -2.26
CA ALA A 73 16.66 15.81 -3.41
C ALA A 73 16.99 15.02 -4.70
N GLY A 74 15.97 14.76 -5.52
CA GLY A 74 16.13 14.07 -6.80
C GLY A 74 15.28 12.80 -6.95
N LYS A 75 15.68 11.95 -7.90
CA LYS A 75 14.99 10.70 -8.25
C LYS A 75 15.49 9.54 -7.40
N HIS A 76 14.56 8.71 -6.97
CA HIS A 76 14.80 7.50 -6.21
C HIS A 76 14.04 6.33 -6.82
N GLY A 77 14.74 5.23 -7.12
CA GLY A 77 14.09 3.99 -7.57
C GLY A 77 13.06 3.49 -6.57
N PHE A 78 11.91 3.03 -7.07
CA PHE A 78 10.77 2.64 -6.27
C PHE A 78 10.19 1.33 -6.78
N HIS A 79 10.33 0.27 -5.98
CA HIS A 79 10.04 -1.08 -6.45
C HIS A 79 9.25 -1.90 -5.42
N VAL A 80 8.47 -2.86 -5.91
CA VAL A 80 8.02 -3.99 -5.11
C VAL A 80 9.06 -5.10 -5.21
N HIS A 81 9.61 -5.51 -4.08
CA HIS A 81 10.54 -6.62 -3.95
C HIS A 81 9.82 -7.92 -3.62
N ALA A 82 10.40 -9.05 -4.01
CA ALA A 82 9.72 -10.34 -4.01
C ALA A 82 9.30 -10.83 -2.61
N LEU A 83 10.08 -10.50 -1.57
CA LEU A 83 9.90 -11.02 -0.21
C LEU A 83 9.51 -9.90 0.75
N GLY A 84 8.46 -10.13 1.55
CA GLY A 84 8.15 -9.33 2.73
C GLY A 84 8.99 -9.72 3.94
N ASP A 85 10.30 -9.84 3.74
CA ASP A 85 11.26 -10.19 4.80
C ASP A 85 12.14 -8.97 5.09
N THR A 86 12.05 -8.48 6.33
CA THR A 86 12.82 -7.32 6.83
C THR A 86 13.74 -7.70 7.99
N THR A 87 14.01 -8.99 8.19
CA THR A 87 14.83 -9.52 9.30
C THR A 87 16.27 -9.02 9.30
N ASN A 88 16.82 -8.69 8.13
CA ASN A 88 18.10 -8.02 7.96
C ASN A 88 17.93 -6.64 7.29
N GLY A 89 16.94 -5.89 7.78
CA GLY A 89 16.48 -4.66 7.13
C GLY A 89 16.06 -4.93 5.69
N CYS A 90 16.31 -3.96 4.81
CA CYS A 90 15.86 -4.06 3.42
C CYS A 90 16.65 -5.07 2.58
N MET A 91 17.74 -5.64 3.09
CA MET A 91 18.53 -6.62 2.34
C MET A 91 17.81 -7.96 2.19
N SER A 92 16.96 -8.33 3.16
CA SER A 92 16.20 -9.59 3.12
C SER A 92 15.01 -9.57 2.14
N THR A 93 14.64 -8.42 1.57
CA THR A 93 13.45 -8.34 0.70
C THR A 93 13.63 -9.05 -0.66
N GLY A 94 14.84 -9.54 -0.97
CA GLY A 94 15.12 -10.26 -2.21
C GLY A 94 15.23 -9.34 -3.43
N PRO A 95 15.15 -9.85 -4.66
CA PRO A 95 15.16 -9.06 -5.90
C PRO A 95 13.80 -8.36 -6.12
N HIS A 96 13.67 -7.62 -7.21
CA HIS A 96 12.38 -7.09 -7.66
C HIS A 96 11.39 -8.24 -7.87
N PHE A 97 10.10 -7.98 -7.62
CA PHE A 97 9.05 -8.96 -7.87
C PHE A 97 8.88 -9.17 -9.38
N ASN A 98 9.24 -10.37 -9.85
CA ASN A 98 9.30 -10.71 -11.27
C ASN A 98 8.67 -12.10 -11.55
N PRO A 99 7.34 -12.23 -11.51
CA PRO A 99 6.67 -13.51 -11.74
C PRO A 99 6.80 -14.00 -13.21
N LYS A 100 7.09 -13.09 -14.15
CA LYS A 100 7.19 -13.38 -15.58
C LYS A 100 8.62 -13.67 -16.06
N GLY A 101 9.63 -13.50 -15.20
CA GLY A 101 11.03 -13.71 -15.56
C GLY A 101 11.55 -12.75 -16.64
N LEU A 102 11.03 -11.51 -16.67
CA LEU A 102 11.42 -10.48 -17.64
C LEU A 102 12.66 -9.71 -17.17
N GLU A 103 13.26 -8.91 -18.05
CA GLU A 103 14.25 -7.90 -17.64
C GLU A 103 13.59 -6.71 -16.95
N HIS A 104 14.37 -5.96 -16.19
CA HIS A 104 13.94 -4.69 -15.59
C HIS A 104 13.67 -3.63 -16.67
N GLY A 105 12.65 -2.78 -16.44
CA GLY A 105 12.24 -1.71 -17.35
C GLY A 105 11.41 -0.62 -16.69
N ALA A 106 11.00 0.38 -17.48
CA ALA A 106 10.13 1.46 -17.01
C ALA A 106 8.69 0.96 -16.79
N PRO A 107 7.87 1.62 -15.95
CA PRO A 107 6.47 1.22 -15.75
C PRO A 107 5.62 1.13 -17.03
N GLU A 108 5.91 1.96 -18.02
CA GLU A 108 5.24 1.97 -19.32
C GLU A 108 5.74 0.90 -20.30
N ASP A 109 6.87 0.25 -20.03
CA ASP A 109 7.46 -0.73 -20.92
C ASP A 109 6.72 -2.09 -20.83
N GLU A 110 6.57 -2.78 -21.96
CA GLU A 110 6.01 -4.14 -21.98
C GLU A 110 6.96 -5.15 -21.31
N VAL A 111 8.27 -4.93 -21.45
CA VAL A 111 9.33 -5.71 -20.81
C VAL A 111 9.78 -4.97 -19.56
N ARG A 112 9.28 -5.45 -18.41
CA ARG A 112 9.62 -4.97 -17.08
C ARG A 112 9.33 -6.07 -16.06
N HIS A 113 9.91 -5.96 -14.87
CA HIS A 113 9.40 -6.71 -13.72
C HIS A 113 8.03 -6.16 -13.32
N ALA A 114 7.19 -7.02 -12.74
CA ALA A 114 5.91 -6.59 -12.19
C ALA A 114 6.09 -5.55 -11.08
N GLY A 115 7.17 -5.65 -10.30
CA GLY A 115 7.48 -4.72 -9.23
C GLY A 115 8.15 -3.41 -9.64
N ASP A 116 8.44 -3.16 -10.92
CA ASP A 116 9.17 -1.97 -11.36
C ASP A 116 8.26 -0.74 -11.41
N LEU A 117 8.19 0.10 -10.37
CA LEU A 117 7.30 1.28 -10.34
C LEU A 117 8.02 2.59 -10.73
N GLY A 118 9.25 2.48 -11.21
CA GLY A 118 10.06 3.60 -11.72
C GLY A 118 10.65 4.45 -10.60
N ASN A 119 10.54 5.77 -10.74
CA ASN A 119 11.14 6.71 -9.79
C ASN A 119 10.09 7.52 -9.03
N VAL A 120 10.37 7.75 -7.75
CA VAL A 120 9.74 8.83 -6.97
C VAL A 120 10.69 10.03 -6.92
N ILE A 121 10.14 11.24 -6.84
CA ILE A 121 10.93 12.47 -6.89
C ILE A 121 10.79 13.21 -5.57
N ALA A 122 11.89 13.34 -4.85
CA ALA A 122 11.98 14.15 -3.65
C ALA A 122 12.41 15.59 -3.99
N GLY A 123 11.73 16.56 -3.38
CA GLY A 123 12.15 17.96 -3.43
C GLY A 123 13.33 18.27 -2.51
N ASP A 124 13.73 19.54 -2.46
CA ASP A 124 14.78 20.03 -1.55
C ASP A 124 14.41 19.89 -0.06
N ASP A 125 13.12 19.72 0.24
CA ASP A 125 12.60 19.39 1.57
C ASP A 125 12.74 17.90 1.93
N GLY A 126 13.26 17.08 1.01
CA GLY A 126 13.45 15.65 1.17
C GLY A 126 12.14 14.86 1.16
N VAL A 127 11.05 15.42 0.63
CA VAL A 127 9.73 14.79 0.56
C VAL A 127 9.40 14.40 -0.88
N ALA A 128 9.10 13.11 -1.09
CA ALA A 128 8.55 12.58 -2.33
C ALA A 128 7.08 12.24 -2.16
N LYS A 129 6.21 12.88 -2.94
CA LYS A 129 4.77 12.54 -3.03
C LYS A 129 4.55 11.52 -4.14
N ILE A 130 3.76 10.50 -3.85
CA ILE A 130 3.51 9.37 -4.73
C ILE A 130 2.04 9.36 -5.12
N SER A 131 1.79 9.27 -6.42
CA SER A 131 0.46 9.15 -7.01
C SER A 131 0.61 8.48 -8.37
N LEU A 132 0.46 7.16 -8.42
CA LEU A 132 0.56 6.38 -9.65
C LEU A 132 -0.50 5.29 -9.72
N LYS A 133 -0.67 4.70 -10.90
CA LYS A 133 -1.59 3.59 -11.15
C LYS A 133 -0.89 2.56 -12.00
N ASP A 134 -0.96 1.29 -11.60
CA ASP A 134 -0.20 0.22 -12.24
C ASP A 134 -1.06 -1.06 -12.41
N ILE A 135 -0.84 -1.76 -13.52
CA ILE A 135 -1.62 -2.94 -13.94
C ILE A 135 -0.96 -4.27 -13.59
N GLN A 136 0.29 -4.27 -13.12
CA GLN A 136 1.09 -5.47 -12.87
C GLN A 136 1.24 -5.81 -11.37
N ILE A 137 0.68 -4.98 -10.47
CA ILE A 137 0.74 -5.18 -9.02
C ILE A 137 -0.64 -5.42 -8.38
N PRO A 138 -1.32 -6.53 -8.69
CA PRO A 138 -2.63 -6.82 -8.11
C PRO A 138 -2.54 -7.03 -6.59
N LEU A 139 -3.64 -6.77 -5.87
CA LEU A 139 -3.74 -7.00 -4.42
C LEU A 139 -4.33 -8.38 -4.09
N SER A 140 -4.65 -9.20 -5.09
CA SER A 140 -5.15 -10.57 -4.92
C SER A 140 -4.66 -11.48 -6.05
N GLY A 141 -4.87 -12.80 -5.90
CA GLY A 141 -4.42 -13.79 -6.86
C GLY A 141 -2.95 -14.21 -6.67
N PRO A 142 -2.44 -15.09 -7.55
CA PRO A 142 -1.10 -15.68 -7.42
C PRO A 142 0.04 -14.65 -7.51
N ASP A 143 -0.16 -13.59 -8.30
CA ASP A 143 0.81 -12.50 -8.48
C ASP A 143 0.56 -11.33 -7.53
N SER A 144 -0.20 -11.55 -6.45
CA SER A 144 -0.49 -10.50 -5.47
C SER A 144 0.79 -9.91 -4.87
N ILE A 145 0.79 -8.59 -4.64
CA ILE A 145 1.84 -7.89 -3.90
C ILE A 145 1.61 -7.88 -2.39
N ILE A 146 0.49 -8.40 -1.89
CA ILE A 146 0.25 -8.54 -0.45
C ILE A 146 1.30 -9.48 0.17
N GLY A 147 1.89 -9.06 1.28
CA GLY A 147 2.96 -9.79 1.96
C GLY A 147 4.33 -9.66 1.30
N ARG A 148 4.46 -8.88 0.23
CA ARG A 148 5.74 -8.45 -0.36
C ARG A 148 6.22 -7.16 0.28
N ALA A 149 7.36 -6.62 -0.16
CA ALA A 149 7.88 -5.37 0.37
C ALA A 149 7.96 -4.28 -0.69
N VAL A 150 7.62 -3.05 -0.32
CA VAL A 150 8.06 -1.86 -1.07
C VAL A 150 9.49 -1.54 -0.66
N VAL A 151 10.32 -1.11 -1.60
CA VAL A 151 11.66 -0.59 -1.37
C VAL A 151 11.83 0.74 -2.09
N VAL A 152 12.37 1.72 -1.36
CA VAL A 152 12.87 2.99 -1.92
C VAL A 152 14.39 2.91 -1.97
N HIS A 153 14.97 3.30 -3.09
CA HIS A 153 16.40 3.23 -3.35
C HIS A 153 17.11 4.58 -3.17
N ALA A 154 18.44 4.55 -3.02
CA ALA A 154 19.27 5.73 -2.80
C ALA A 154 19.41 6.59 -4.06
N ASP A 155 19.49 5.94 -5.23
CA ASP A 155 19.78 6.60 -6.50
C ASP A 155 18.60 6.48 -7.47
N SER A 156 18.71 7.20 -8.60
CA SER A 156 17.74 7.11 -9.69
C SER A 156 17.76 5.73 -10.31
N ASP A 157 16.57 5.17 -10.54
CA ASP A 157 16.36 4.07 -11.44
C ASP A 157 16.52 4.57 -12.89
N ASP A 158 17.41 3.93 -13.65
CA ASP A 158 17.70 4.19 -15.07
C ASP A 158 16.70 3.54 -16.05
N LEU A 159 15.71 2.81 -15.51
CA LEU A 159 14.60 2.17 -16.20
C LEU A 159 15.05 1.12 -17.22
N GLY A 160 16.19 0.48 -16.97
CA GLY A 160 16.79 -0.49 -17.89
C GLY A 160 17.43 0.13 -19.12
N LYS A 161 17.65 1.45 -19.11
CA LYS A 161 18.09 2.26 -20.26
C LYS A 161 19.47 2.90 -20.04
N GLY A 162 20.12 2.66 -18.89
CA GLY A 162 21.40 3.27 -18.53
C GLY A 162 22.65 2.63 -19.16
N GLY A 163 22.54 1.44 -19.75
CA GLY A 163 23.68 0.74 -20.38
C GLY A 163 24.69 0.13 -19.40
N HIS A 164 24.39 0.12 -18.11
CA HIS A 164 25.17 -0.57 -17.07
C HIS A 164 24.73 -2.04 -16.96
N GLU A 165 25.59 -2.92 -16.48
CA GLU A 165 25.24 -4.35 -16.28
C GLU A 165 24.05 -4.54 -15.32
N LEU A 166 23.88 -3.60 -14.38
CA LEU A 166 22.78 -3.60 -13.42
C LEU A 166 21.51 -2.91 -13.94
N SER A 167 21.56 -2.24 -15.09
CA SER A 167 20.39 -1.56 -15.65
C SER A 167 19.26 -2.56 -15.89
N LYS A 168 19.56 -3.70 -16.52
CA LYS A 168 18.55 -4.74 -16.84
C LYS A 168 18.10 -5.59 -15.66
N SER A 169 18.65 -5.37 -14.46
CA SER A 169 18.28 -6.14 -13.26
C SER A 169 17.67 -5.28 -12.15
N THR A 170 18.18 -4.08 -11.94
CA THR A 170 17.81 -3.23 -10.79
C THR A 170 17.63 -1.77 -11.15
N GLY A 171 17.73 -1.43 -12.45
CA GLY A 171 17.75 -0.04 -12.89
C GLY A 171 18.98 0.73 -12.40
N ASN A 172 20.00 0.03 -11.90
CA ASN A 172 21.17 0.63 -11.25
C ASN A 172 20.81 1.64 -10.12
N ALA A 173 19.70 1.41 -9.42
CA ALA A 173 19.16 2.35 -8.43
C ALA A 173 19.95 2.41 -7.09
N GLY A 174 21.01 1.61 -6.95
CA GLY A 174 21.88 1.65 -5.78
C GLY A 174 21.24 1.08 -4.50
N ALA A 175 21.66 1.61 -3.35
CA ALA A 175 21.33 1.06 -2.03
C ALA A 175 19.83 1.16 -1.69
N ARG A 176 19.35 0.28 -0.79
CA ARG A 176 17.96 0.28 -0.30
C ARG A 176 17.87 1.17 0.94
N VAL A 177 17.22 2.34 0.85
CA VAL A 177 17.21 3.33 1.93
C VAL A 177 16.03 3.18 2.89
N ALA A 178 14.90 2.65 2.41
CA ALA A 178 13.76 2.30 3.24
C ALA A 178 12.94 1.18 2.61
N CYS A 179 12.26 0.40 3.45
CA CYS A 179 11.37 -0.65 3.00
C CYS A 179 10.27 -0.93 4.02
N GLY A 180 9.25 -1.65 3.58
CA GLY A 180 8.13 -2.04 4.42
C GLY A 180 7.30 -3.13 3.78
N ILE A 181 6.70 -3.98 4.60
CA ILE A 181 5.82 -5.05 4.13
C ILE A 181 4.46 -4.45 3.74
N ILE A 182 3.89 -4.91 2.63
CA ILE A 182 2.57 -4.53 2.15
C ILE A 182 1.54 -5.39 2.88
N GLY A 183 0.83 -4.80 3.84
CA GLY A 183 -0.21 -5.44 4.63
C GLY A 183 -1.61 -5.09 4.13
N LEU A 184 -2.56 -6.00 4.32
CA LEU A 184 -3.98 -5.69 4.09
C LEU A 184 -4.44 -4.58 5.04
N GLN A 185 -5.21 -3.64 4.51
CA GLN A 185 -5.83 -2.56 5.27
C GLN A 185 -7.33 -2.81 5.34
N ALA A 186 -7.90 -2.74 6.55
CA ALA A 186 -9.35 -2.86 6.73
C ALA A 186 -10.08 -1.69 6.06
N SER A 187 -11.21 -1.98 5.41
CA SER A 187 -12.17 -0.95 5.01
C SER A 187 -12.94 -0.52 6.25
N ALA A 188 -12.83 0.76 6.61
CA ALA A 188 -13.66 1.40 7.63
C ALA A 188 -15.14 1.47 7.21
#